data_AF-A0A081K5U5-F1
#
_entry.id   AF-A0A081K5U5-F1
#
_cell.length_a   1.000
_cell.length_b   1.000
_cell.length_c   1.000
_cell.angle_alpha   90.00
_cell.angle_beta   90.00
_cell.angle_gamma   90.00
#
_symmetry.space_group_name_H-M   'P 1'
#
loop_
_entity.id
_entity.type
_entity.pdbx_description
1 polymer ?
#
loop_
_entity_poly.entity_id
_entity_poly.type
_entity_poly.pdbx_seq_one_letter_code
_entity_poly.pdbx_strand_id
1 'polypeptide(L)'
;MHSRPAGSSVTQHRSWSKLIIKTSLTSMLIALAYFWTANESQKPSYIPDKTYKLTILNTSELTREYDNERTDSNAQLIKKQELINKIRKEVEADGGKLLLLSGGELSTDDDILNLKQLNQLGYNAMAVSPLLFDEPMNNIRTQEATADFPFLSANLYESETGRPVFDAYALFDFDGLRIAVMGLTRPGYLNDEIAEYRRGIELIEPEVAASELIPYLRRQADIVIVATHAIHYPKPSNNGNKSASPVSKMEGIDLMVGNSAQTPDEAYRVTETSASLNISACCPSIRRIDLEFRNGELKKTNSVQINLISKIDPEHGY
;
A
#
# COMPACT_ATOMS: atom_id res chain seq x y z
N MET A 1 -6.78 18.86 -17.89
CA MET A 1 -7.57 17.63 -18.08
C MET A 1 -6.58 16.50 -18.36
N HIS A 2 -5.99 15.93 -17.31
CA HIS A 2 -5.16 14.73 -17.46
C HIS A 2 -5.99 13.55 -16.98
N SER A 3 -6.27 12.66 -17.92
CA SER A 3 -7.02 11.43 -17.71
C SER A 3 -6.16 10.44 -16.92
N ARG A 4 -6.75 9.84 -15.87
CA ARG A 4 -6.19 8.70 -15.13
C ARG A 4 -5.57 7.67 -16.08
N PRO A 5 -4.39 7.10 -15.79
CA PRO A 5 -3.83 6.03 -16.60
C PRO A 5 -4.80 4.84 -16.65
N ALA A 6 -5.03 4.32 -17.86
CA ALA A 6 -5.96 3.22 -18.10
C ALA A 6 -5.44 1.93 -17.44
N GLY A 7 -6.23 1.33 -16.54
CA GLY A 7 -6.00 -0.04 -16.06
C GLY A 7 -6.24 -0.32 -14.57
N SER A 8 -6.68 0.65 -13.75
CA SER A 8 -7.04 0.42 -12.35
C SER A 8 -8.50 0.74 -12.06
N SER A 9 -9.20 -0.20 -11.44
CA SER A 9 -10.52 0.03 -10.83
C SER A 9 -10.34 0.10 -9.33
N VAL A 10 -10.75 1.21 -8.73
CA VAL A 10 -10.75 1.40 -7.27
C VAL A 10 -12.17 1.25 -6.75
N THR A 11 -12.33 0.53 -5.65
CA THR A 11 -13.64 0.07 -5.16
C THR A 11 -13.71 0.21 -3.65
N GLN A 12 -14.75 0.88 -3.16
CA GLN A 12 -15.00 1.06 -1.73
C GLN A 12 -15.63 -0.21 -1.13
N HIS A 13 -14.90 -0.90 -0.25
CA HIS A 13 -15.43 -1.98 0.57
C HIS A 13 -16.07 -1.44 1.85
N ARG A 14 -17.29 -1.86 2.17
CA ARG A 14 -17.97 -1.52 3.45
C ARG A 14 -17.83 -2.69 4.41
N SER A 15 -17.39 -2.45 5.65
CA SER A 15 -17.43 -3.47 6.70
C SER A 15 -18.88 -3.80 7.04
N TRP A 16 -19.18 -5.10 7.13
CA TRP A 16 -20.54 -5.63 7.29
C TRP A 16 -21.04 -5.56 8.74
N SER A 17 -20.13 -5.37 9.70
CA SER A 17 -20.43 -5.35 11.14
C SER A 17 -21.21 -4.11 11.60
N LYS A 18 -21.25 -3.03 10.81
CA LYS A 18 -21.93 -1.76 11.17
C LYS A 18 -23.22 -1.47 10.40
N LEU A 19 -23.69 -2.40 9.56
CA LEU A 19 -24.88 -2.19 8.74
C LEU A 19 -26.17 -2.50 9.51
N ILE A 20 -26.60 -1.61 10.42
CA ILE A 20 -27.95 -1.70 11.01
C ILE A 20 -28.96 -1.24 9.96
N ILE A 21 -29.47 -2.18 9.16
CA ILE A 21 -30.49 -1.89 8.14
C ILE A 21 -31.89 -1.96 8.78
N LYS A 22 -32.55 -0.81 8.94
CA LYS A 22 -34.02 -0.73 9.07
C LYS A 22 -34.66 -0.68 7.68
N THR A 23 -34.90 -1.82 7.03
CA THR A 23 -35.77 -1.87 5.85
C THR A 23 -36.66 -3.12 5.87
N SER A 24 -37.88 -3.00 5.33
CA SER A 24 -38.91 -4.03 5.37
C SER A 24 -38.58 -5.25 4.50
N LEU A 25 -38.91 -6.44 5.00
CA LEU A 25 -38.56 -7.76 4.45
C LEU A 25 -38.82 -7.96 2.94
N THR A 26 -39.76 -7.23 2.34
CA THR A 26 -40.17 -7.40 0.94
C THR A 26 -39.16 -6.82 -0.07
N SER A 27 -38.45 -5.75 0.28
CA SER A 27 -37.41 -5.14 -0.58
C SER A 27 -36.09 -5.93 -0.58
N MET A 28 -35.88 -6.74 0.46
CA MET A 28 -34.67 -7.52 0.68
C MET A 28 -34.60 -8.74 -0.25
N LEU A 29 -35.73 -9.37 -0.56
CA LEU A 29 -35.79 -10.60 -1.37
C LEU A 29 -35.53 -10.37 -2.87
N ILE A 30 -35.94 -9.21 -3.42
CA ILE A 30 -35.70 -8.88 -4.83
C ILE A 30 -34.25 -8.41 -5.04
N ALA A 31 -33.67 -7.70 -4.06
CA ALA A 31 -32.24 -7.35 -4.08
C ALA A 31 -31.32 -8.57 -3.93
N LEU A 32 -31.71 -9.54 -3.10
CA LEU A 32 -30.98 -10.82 -2.92
C LEU A 32 -31.00 -11.67 -4.20
N ALA A 33 -32.11 -11.72 -4.94
CA ALA A 33 -32.21 -12.49 -6.18
C ALA A 33 -31.35 -11.89 -7.32
N TYR A 34 -31.28 -10.56 -7.45
CA TYR A 34 -30.40 -9.90 -8.43
C TYR A 34 -28.90 -10.03 -8.06
N PHE A 35 -28.55 -10.06 -6.78
CA PHE A 35 -27.18 -10.29 -6.33
C PHE A 35 -26.71 -11.74 -6.48
N TRP A 36 -27.61 -12.73 -6.43
CA TRP A 36 -27.24 -14.14 -6.58
C TRP A 36 -26.92 -14.53 -8.03
N THR A 37 -27.57 -13.93 -9.03
CA THR A 37 -27.30 -14.23 -10.45
C THR A 37 -26.20 -13.36 -11.07
N ALA A 38 -25.91 -12.19 -10.50
CA ALA A 38 -24.81 -11.32 -10.96
C ALA A 38 -23.46 -11.64 -10.30
N ASN A 39 -23.46 -12.52 -9.29
CA ASN A 39 -22.27 -12.96 -8.58
C ASN A 39 -21.94 -14.43 -8.88
N GLU A 40 -22.16 -14.83 -10.14
CA GLU A 40 -21.41 -15.93 -10.73
C GLU A 40 -19.96 -15.47 -10.75
N SER A 41 -19.27 -15.80 -9.66
CA SER A 41 -17.87 -15.54 -9.37
C SER A 41 -17.03 -15.53 -10.64
N GLN A 42 -16.67 -14.34 -11.12
CA GLN A 42 -15.52 -14.17 -12.00
C GLN A 42 -14.31 -14.65 -11.19
N LYS A 43 -14.00 -15.94 -11.32
CA LYS A 43 -12.80 -16.51 -10.72
C LYS A 43 -11.60 -15.70 -11.22
N PRO A 44 -10.57 -15.53 -10.39
CA PRO A 44 -9.29 -14.99 -10.85
C PRO A 44 -8.85 -15.73 -12.13
N SER A 45 -8.37 -14.98 -13.13
CA SER A 45 -8.26 -15.47 -14.51
C SER A 45 -6.93 -15.07 -15.14
N TYR A 46 -5.87 -15.77 -14.81
CA TYR A 46 -4.64 -15.76 -15.59
C TYR A 46 -4.70 -16.69 -16.80
N ILE A 47 -3.80 -16.51 -17.77
CA ILE A 47 -3.60 -17.41 -18.90
C ILE A 47 -2.86 -18.66 -18.38
N PRO A 48 -3.44 -19.87 -18.48
CA PRO A 48 -2.79 -21.09 -18.02
C PRO A 48 -1.40 -21.28 -18.65
N ASP A 49 -0.47 -21.78 -17.85
CA ASP A 49 0.93 -22.05 -18.21
C ASP A 49 1.79 -20.85 -18.63
N LYS A 50 1.22 -19.64 -18.70
CA LYS A 50 1.99 -18.41 -18.84
C LYS A 50 2.73 -18.11 -17.54
N THR A 51 4.03 -17.84 -17.64
CA THR A 51 4.79 -17.22 -16.55
C THR A 51 4.65 -15.72 -16.64
N TYR A 52 4.16 -15.11 -15.56
CA TYR A 52 4.07 -13.66 -15.41
C TYR A 52 5.22 -13.16 -14.55
N LYS A 53 5.91 -12.13 -15.01
CA LYS A 53 6.97 -11.46 -14.26
C LYS A 53 6.42 -10.17 -13.65
N LEU A 54 6.40 -10.08 -12.32
CA LEU A 54 5.88 -8.94 -11.58
C LEU A 54 7.00 -8.35 -10.71
N THR A 55 7.29 -7.07 -10.89
CA THR A 55 8.21 -6.34 -10.05
C THR A 55 7.43 -5.37 -9.16
N ILE A 56 7.63 -5.47 -7.85
CA ILE A 56 7.11 -4.51 -6.87
C ILE A 56 8.27 -3.61 -6.45
N LEU A 57 8.09 -2.31 -6.68
CA LEU A 57 8.91 -1.29 -6.05
C LEU A 57 8.15 -0.74 -4.84
N ASN A 58 8.78 -0.74 -3.68
CA ASN A 58 8.22 -0.18 -2.46
C ASN A 58 9.10 0.96 -1.93
N THR A 59 8.46 2.06 -1.56
CA THR A 59 9.05 3.21 -0.87
C THR A 59 8.20 3.55 0.34
N SER A 60 8.68 4.43 1.20
CA SER A 60 7.91 4.91 2.35
C SER A 60 8.53 6.17 2.94
N GLU A 61 7.76 6.86 3.78
CA GLU A 61 8.19 8.09 4.45
C GLU A 61 8.52 9.18 3.44
N LEU A 62 7.56 9.38 2.54
CA LEU A 62 7.58 10.40 1.49
C LEU A 62 7.88 11.80 2.07
N THR A 63 7.53 12.06 3.34
CA THR A 63 7.89 13.27 4.07
C THR A 63 9.40 13.51 4.12
N ARG A 64 10.15 12.46 4.47
CA ARG A 64 11.60 12.52 4.69
C ARG A 64 12.41 12.47 3.40
N GLU A 65 11.73 12.28 2.25
CA GLU A 65 12.35 12.46 0.93
C GLU A 65 12.71 13.93 0.67
N TYR A 66 12.00 14.85 1.32
CA TYR A 66 12.20 16.29 1.17
C TYR A 66 13.01 16.94 2.30
N ASP A 67 13.00 16.36 3.49
CA ASP A 67 13.60 16.94 4.71
C ASP A 67 14.99 16.37 5.06
N ASN A 68 15.88 16.28 4.07
CA ASN A 68 17.27 15.97 4.32
C ASN A 68 18.10 17.26 4.29
N GLU A 69 18.32 17.87 5.46
CA GLU A 69 19.30 18.97 5.68
C GLU A 69 20.73 18.66 5.18
N ARG A 70 20.98 17.42 4.70
CA ARG A 70 22.26 16.90 4.24
C ARG A 70 22.49 16.98 2.72
N THR A 71 21.47 17.24 1.88
CA THR A 71 21.60 17.32 0.40
C THR A 71 20.37 17.98 -0.24
N ASP A 72 20.53 18.57 -1.43
CA ASP A 72 19.41 19.09 -2.25
C ASP A 72 18.34 18.01 -2.54
N SER A 73 17.17 18.16 -1.91
CA SER A 73 16.04 17.22 -1.96
C SER A 73 15.51 17.00 -3.38
N ASN A 74 15.56 18.03 -4.22
CA ASN A 74 15.16 17.90 -5.63
C ASN A 74 16.11 16.96 -6.38
N ALA A 75 17.42 17.02 -6.09
CA ALA A 75 18.40 16.14 -6.72
C ALA A 75 18.22 14.67 -6.33
N GLN A 76 17.77 14.39 -5.09
CA GLN A 76 17.43 13.02 -4.69
C GLN A 76 16.22 12.49 -5.44
N LEU A 77 15.18 13.31 -5.58
CA LEU A 77 13.97 12.93 -6.28
C LEU A 77 14.20 12.69 -7.77
N ILE A 78 15.05 13.51 -8.41
CA ILE A 78 15.48 13.29 -9.80
C ILE A 78 16.21 11.95 -9.94
N LYS A 79 17.18 11.64 -9.07
CA LYS A 79 17.88 10.35 -9.10
C LYS A 79 16.93 9.17 -8.90
N LYS A 80 15.95 9.33 -8.00
CA LYS A 80 14.91 8.34 -7.75
C LYS A 80 14.04 8.11 -8.99
N GLN A 81 13.61 9.21 -9.63
CA GLN A 81 12.86 9.16 -10.89
C GLN A 81 13.65 8.45 -11.99
N GLU A 82 14.93 8.78 -12.16
CA GLU A 82 15.81 8.16 -13.16
C GLU A 82 15.95 6.66 -12.91
N LEU A 83 16.17 6.25 -11.66
CA LEU A 83 16.25 4.84 -11.28
C LEU A 83 14.92 4.11 -11.55
N ILE A 84 13.79 4.66 -11.11
CA ILE A 84 12.46 4.07 -11.35
C ILE A 84 12.20 3.94 -12.86
N ASN A 85 12.53 4.96 -13.65
CA ASN A 85 12.36 4.92 -15.10
C ASN A 85 13.27 3.90 -15.77
N LYS A 86 14.51 3.73 -15.28
CA LYS A 86 15.41 2.67 -15.74
C LYS A 86 14.83 1.29 -15.45
N ILE A 87 14.37 1.04 -14.22
CA ILE A 87 13.77 -0.25 -13.83
C ILE A 87 12.49 -0.52 -14.62
N ARG A 88 11.63 0.49 -14.86
CA ARG A 88 10.45 0.33 -15.70
C ARG A 88 10.79 -0.16 -17.11
N LYS A 89 11.77 0.48 -17.76
CA LYS A 89 12.23 0.08 -19.10
C LYS A 89 12.80 -1.33 -19.11
N GLU A 90 13.55 -1.70 -18.07
CA GLU A 90 14.08 -3.06 -17.89
C GLU A 90 12.94 -4.09 -17.76
N VAL A 91 11.98 -3.83 -16.87
CA VAL A 91 10.82 -4.71 -16.63
C VAL A 91 9.95 -4.84 -17.88
N GLU A 92 9.68 -3.74 -18.57
CA GLU A 92 8.91 -3.73 -19.81
C GLU A 92 9.62 -4.50 -20.93
N ALA A 93 10.93 -4.32 -21.09
CA ALA A 93 11.73 -5.06 -22.07
C ALA A 93 11.76 -6.57 -21.80
N ASP A 94 11.61 -6.98 -20.53
CA ASP A 94 11.49 -8.38 -20.12
C ASP A 94 10.02 -8.90 -20.15
N GLY A 95 9.08 -8.09 -20.65
CA GLY A 95 7.66 -8.42 -20.75
C GLY A 95 6.96 -8.54 -19.39
N GLY A 96 7.52 -7.93 -18.35
CA GLY A 96 6.97 -7.90 -17.00
C GLY A 96 6.08 -6.69 -16.74
N LYS A 97 5.44 -6.69 -15.56
CA LYS A 97 4.70 -5.55 -15.03
C LYS A 97 5.37 -5.01 -13.77
N LEU A 98 5.41 -3.69 -13.65
CA LEU A 98 5.88 -3.01 -12.45
C LEU A 98 4.72 -2.37 -11.69
N LEU A 99 4.65 -2.57 -10.37
CA LEU A 99 3.84 -1.75 -9.47
C LEU A 99 4.75 -0.99 -8.50
N LEU A 100 4.61 0.33 -8.45
CA LEU A 100 5.27 1.20 -7.49
C LEU A 100 4.30 1.53 -6.36
N LEU A 101 4.55 1.02 -5.16
CA LEU A 101 3.71 1.16 -3.99
C LEU A 101 4.42 1.99 -2.92
N SER A 102 3.65 2.80 -2.20
CA SER A 102 4.16 3.55 -1.04
C SER A 102 3.54 3.04 0.27
N GLY A 103 4.38 2.87 1.29
CA GLY A 103 3.96 2.65 2.67
C GLY A 103 3.42 3.90 3.38
N GLY A 104 3.31 5.04 2.68
CA GLY A 104 2.72 6.27 3.21
C GLY A 104 3.71 7.24 3.86
N GLU A 105 3.17 8.09 4.74
CA GLU A 105 3.81 9.24 5.39
C GLU A 105 4.22 10.31 4.38
N LEU A 106 3.23 11.06 3.92
CA LEU A 106 3.36 12.21 3.03
C LEU A 106 3.59 13.48 3.86
N SER A 107 4.54 14.35 3.46
CA SER A 107 4.81 15.63 4.16
C SER A 107 3.63 16.56 4.04
N THR A 108 3.48 17.40 5.05
CA THR A 108 2.51 18.50 5.15
C THR A 108 3.11 19.87 4.79
N ASP A 109 4.43 19.96 4.61
CA ASP A 109 5.11 21.19 4.19
C ASP A 109 5.36 21.17 2.66
N ASP A 110 4.82 22.16 1.94
CA ASP A 110 4.82 22.34 0.47
C ASP A 110 4.02 21.30 -0.37
N ASP A 111 2.89 20.85 0.17
CA ASP A 111 1.92 19.84 -0.31
C ASP A 111 1.73 19.67 -1.82
N ILE A 112 1.47 20.76 -2.56
CA ILE A 112 1.10 20.65 -3.98
C ILE A 112 2.34 20.45 -4.87
N LEU A 113 3.47 21.09 -4.53
CA LEU A 113 4.69 20.97 -5.32
C LEU A 113 5.27 19.56 -5.17
N ASN A 114 5.25 19.03 -3.95
CA ASN A 114 5.73 17.70 -3.63
C ASN A 114 4.84 16.62 -4.26
N LEU A 115 3.50 16.73 -4.17
CA LEU A 115 2.59 15.78 -4.82
C LEU A 115 2.72 15.74 -6.35
N LYS A 116 2.90 16.89 -7.00
CA LYS A 116 3.10 16.92 -8.46
C LYS A 116 4.37 16.17 -8.88
N GLN A 117 5.44 16.25 -8.10
CA GLN A 117 6.65 15.51 -8.39
C GLN A 117 6.50 14.01 -8.05
N LEU A 118 5.77 13.67 -6.97
CA LEU A 118 5.42 12.28 -6.66
C LEU A 118 4.54 11.65 -7.75
N ASN A 119 3.65 12.42 -8.39
CA ASN A 119 2.88 11.96 -9.56
C ASN A 119 3.81 11.60 -10.72
N GLN A 120 4.91 12.34 -10.94
CA GLN A 120 5.90 12.01 -11.98
C GLN A 120 6.62 10.68 -11.68
N LEU A 121 6.82 10.37 -10.38
CA LEU A 121 7.36 9.06 -9.99
C LEU A 121 6.44 7.92 -10.39
N GLY A 122 5.14 8.16 -10.60
CA GLY A 122 4.15 7.21 -11.11
C GLY A 122 3.83 6.08 -10.14
N TYR A 123 3.49 6.42 -8.90
CA TYR A 123 2.95 5.47 -7.93
C TYR A 123 1.65 4.85 -8.43
N ASN A 124 1.43 3.59 -8.09
CA ASN A 124 0.19 2.87 -8.36
C ASN A 124 -0.79 2.96 -7.20
N ALA A 125 -0.31 3.05 -5.95
CA ALA A 125 -1.10 3.26 -4.75
C ALA A 125 -0.20 3.67 -3.57
N MET A 126 -0.80 4.30 -2.57
CA MET A 126 -0.15 4.65 -1.30
C MET A 126 -0.99 4.20 -0.11
N ALA A 127 -0.40 3.51 0.86
CA ALA A 127 -1.04 3.25 2.14
C ALA A 127 -1.12 4.53 2.98
N VAL A 128 -2.22 4.73 3.70
CA VAL A 128 -2.38 5.90 4.57
C VAL A 128 -1.62 5.69 5.89
N SER A 129 -0.77 6.67 6.24
CA SER A 129 -0.17 6.81 7.56
C SER A 129 -1.11 7.59 8.49
N PRO A 130 -1.17 7.29 9.80
CA PRO A 130 -1.96 8.09 10.71
C PRO A 130 -1.45 9.53 10.86
N LEU A 131 -0.19 9.82 10.49
CA LEU A 131 0.37 11.18 10.44
C LEU A 131 -0.36 12.09 9.43
N LEU A 132 -1.07 11.51 8.45
CA LEU A 132 -1.87 12.28 7.50
C LEU A 132 -2.98 13.10 8.20
N PHE A 133 -3.42 12.67 9.38
CA PHE A 133 -4.47 13.33 10.16
C PHE A 133 -3.93 14.39 11.14
N ASP A 134 -2.68 14.83 10.95
CA ASP A 134 -2.18 16.07 11.54
C ASP A 134 -2.67 17.31 10.79
N GLU A 135 -3.40 17.09 9.68
CA GLU A 135 -4.01 18.11 8.83
C GLU A 135 -5.55 18.07 8.87
N PRO A 136 -6.22 19.21 8.62
CA PRO A 136 -7.65 19.24 8.38
C PRO A 136 -8.05 18.33 7.21
N MET A 137 -9.19 17.65 7.32
CA MET A 137 -9.72 16.78 6.26
C MET A 137 -9.81 17.46 4.88
N ASN A 138 -10.06 18.77 4.83
CA ASN A 138 -10.10 19.51 3.55
C ASN A 138 -8.74 19.52 2.83
N ASN A 139 -7.63 19.60 3.57
CA ASN A 139 -6.28 19.53 3.00
C ASN A 139 -6.02 18.12 2.47
N ILE A 140 -6.35 17.09 3.27
CA ILE A 140 -6.25 15.68 2.87
C ILE A 140 -7.04 15.39 1.59
N ARG A 141 -8.28 15.89 1.47
CA ARG A 141 -9.09 15.73 0.24
C ARG A 141 -8.50 16.50 -0.96
N THR A 142 -7.86 17.63 -0.71
CA THR A 142 -7.14 18.37 -1.77
C THR A 142 -5.92 17.59 -2.26
N GLN A 143 -5.16 16.97 -1.34
CA GLN A 143 -4.04 16.09 -1.67
C GLN A 143 -4.52 14.86 -2.46
N GLU A 144 -5.58 14.19 -2.00
CA GLU A 144 -6.20 13.05 -2.69
C GLU A 144 -6.69 13.41 -4.09
N ALA A 145 -7.30 14.59 -4.27
CA ALA A 145 -7.75 15.09 -5.58
C ALA A 145 -6.58 15.47 -6.51
N THR A 146 -5.41 15.79 -5.95
CA THR A 146 -4.20 16.17 -6.71
C THR A 146 -3.36 14.94 -7.08
N ALA A 147 -3.41 13.87 -6.29
CA ALA A 147 -2.66 12.66 -6.54
C ALA A 147 -3.22 11.87 -7.73
N ASP A 148 -2.32 11.37 -8.58
CA ASP A 148 -2.69 10.48 -9.70
C ASP A 148 -2.87 9.01 -9.26
N PHE A 149 -2.75 8.75 -7.96
CA PHE A 149 -2.80 7.43 -7.34
C PHE A 149 -3.72 7.44 -6.10
N PRO A 150 -4.42 6.32 -5.82
CA PRO A 150 -5.32 6.23 -4.69
C PRO A 150 -4.58 6.14 -3.35
N PHE A 151 -5.20 6.72 -2.33
CA PHE A 151 -4.82 6.59 -0.93
C PHE A 151 -5.61 5.40 -0.38
N LEU A 152 -4.93 4.42 0.21
CA LEU A 152 -5.53 3.16 0.62
C LEU A 152 -5.52 2.97 2.14
N SER A 153 -6.69 2.67 2.70
CA SER A 153 -6.84 2.19 4.08
C SER A 153 -8.15 1.43 4.27
N ALA A 154 -8.05 0.16 4.65
CA ALA A 154 -9.20 -0.69 4.94
C ALA A 154 -9.72 -0.54 6.38
N ASN A 155 -8.97 0.15 7.25
CA ASN A 155 -9.23 0.18 8.69
C ASN A 155 -9.53 1.58 9.25
N LEU A 156 -9.79 2.58 8.40
CA LEU A 156 -10.19 3.94 8.79
C LEU A 156 -11.66 4.22 8.44
N TYR A 157 -12.44 4.65 9.43
CA TYR A 157 -13.88 4.93 9.30
C TYR A 157 -14.26 6.29 9.88
N GLU A 158 -15.25 6.95 9.30
CA GLU A 158 -15.89 8.10 9.91
C GLU A 158 -16.75 7.65 11.11
N SER A 159 -16.52 8.18 12.30
CA SER A 159 -17.23 7.78 13.52
C SER A 159 -18.73 8.06 13.45
N GLU A 160 -19.14 9.15 12.79
CA GLU A 160 -20.56 9.53 12.69
C GLU A 160 -21.34 8.67 11.71
N THR A 161 -20.72 8.30 10.58
CA THR A 161 -21.43 7.66 9.46
C THR A 161 -21.09 6.17 9.32
N GLY A 162 -20.01 5.71 9.93
CA GLY A 162 -19.47 4.37 9.77
C GLY A 162 -18.93 4.08 8.37
N ARG A 163 -18.75 5.11 7.52
CA ARG A 163 -18.23 4.95 6.15
C ARG A 163 -16.70 4.90 6.15
N PRO A 164 -16.08 4.11 5.24
CA PRO A 164 -14.63 4.16 5.04
C PRO A 164 -14.17 5.58 4.67
N VAL A 165 -13.07 6.03 5.26
CA VAL A 165 -12.48 7.35 4.98
C VAL A 165 -11.78 7.36 3.62
N PHE A 166 -11.13 6.25 3.28
CA PHE A 166 -10.39 6.04 2.04
C PHE A 166 -10.83 4.74 1.37
N ASP A 167 -10.37 4.54 0.13
CA ASP A 167 -10.56 3.27 -0.55
C ASP A 167 -9.79 2.17 0.20
N ALA A 168 -10.42 1.01 0.38
CA ALA A 168 -9.78 -0.09 1.12
C ALA A 168 -8.68 -0.79 0.30
N TYR A 169 -8.86 -0.83 -1.02
CA TYR A 169 -7.97 -1.52 -1.95
C TYR A 169 -8.08 -0.98 -3.38
N ALA A 170 -7.07 -1.29 -4.19
CA ALA A 170 -7.08 -1.08 -5.64
C ALA A 170 -6.85 -2.42 -6.38
N LEU A 171 -7.47 -2.59 -7.55
CA LEU A 171 -7.24 -3.73 -8.44
C LEU A 171 -6.43 -3.31 -9.66
N PHE A 172 -5.48 -4.16 -10.04
CA PHE A 172 -4.66 -4.01 -11.24
C PHE A 172 -4.77 -5.27 -12.09
N ASP A 173 -4.79 -5.10 -13.42
CA ASP A 173 -4.78 -6.20 -14.39
C ASP A 173 -3.41 -6.30 -15.07
N PHE A 174 -2.90 -7.52 -15.24
CA PHE A 174 -1.74 -7.82 -16.05
C PHE A 174 -2.05 -8.97 -17.01
N ASP A 175 -2.56 -8.66 -18.20
CA ASP A 175 -2.96 -9.67 -19.19
C ASP A 175 -3.84 -10.78 -18.57
N GLY A 176 -4.89 -10.35 -17.86
CA GLY A 176 -5.82 -11.22 -17.14
C GLY A 176 -5.41 -11.55 -15.70
N LEU A 177 -4.11 -11.55 -15.37
CA LEU A 177 -3.67 -11.74 -13.98
C LEU A 177 -4.13 -10.56 -13.12
N ARG A 178 -5.01 -10.80 -12.16
CA ARG A 178 -5.58 -9.76 -11.30
C ARG A 178 -4.80 -9.64 -9.99
N ILE A 179 -4.41 -8.43 -9.65
CA ILE A 179 -3.61 -8.10 -8.46
C ILE A 179 -4.42 -7.14 -7.60
N ALA A 180 -4.72 -7.52 -6.37
CA ALA A 180 -5.31 -6.65 -5.35
C ALA A 180 -4.21 -6.06 -4.47
N VAL A 181 -4.23 -4.75 -4.27
CA VAL A 181 -3.41 -4.07 -3.27
C VAL A 181 -4.35 -3.47 -2.23
N MET A 182 -4.32 -3.97 -1.00
CA MET A 182 -5.06 -3.40 0.12
C MET A 182 -4.19 -2.50 0.99
N GLY A 183 -4.75 -1.43 1.51
CA GLY A 183 -4.06 -0.51 2.42
C GLY A 183 -4.38 -0.80 3.88
N LEU A 184 -3.40 -0.70 4.77
CA LEU A 184 -3.59 -0.75 6.23
C LEU A 184 -2.83 0.37 6.95
N THR A 185 -3.54 1.09 7.80
CA THR A 185 -3.02 2.18 8.62
C THR A 185 -2.64 1.67 10.02
N ARG A 186 -1.49 2.12 10.54
CA ARG A 186 -0.96 1.70 11.84
C ARG A 186 -1.84 2.16 13.01
N PRO A 187 -2.10 1.28 14.00
CA PRO A 187 -2.76 1.67 15.24
C PRO A 187 -1.87 2.38 16.25
N GLY A 188 -2.50 3.15 17.14
CA GLY A 188 -1.86 3.77 18.29
C GLY A 188 -1.47 5.23 18.15
N TYR A 189 -1.49 5.81 16.94
CA TYR A 189 -1.25 7.26 16.78
C TYR A 189 -2.55 8.06 16.85
N LEU A 190 -3.68 7.53 16.37
CA LEU A 190 -4.96 8.26 16.37
C LEU A 190 -5.61 8.45 17.76
N ASN A 191 -5.08 7.81 18.81
CA ASN A 191 -5.63 7.87 20.16
C ASN A 191 -5.01 8.96 21.04
N ASP A 192 -4.05 9.75 20.53
CA ASP A 192 -3.52 10.88 21.27
C ASP A 192 -4.56 12.00 21.33
N GLU A 193 -5.02 12.35 22.54
CA GLU A 193 -6.12 13.29 22.84
C GLU A 193 -5.93 14.74 22.31
N ILE A 194 -4.84 15.03 21.58
CA ILE A 194 -4.38 16.39 21.27
C ILE A 194 -4.57 16.81 19.81
N ALA A 195 -4.88 15.91 18.86
CA ALA A 195 -5.07 16.34 17.48
C ALA A 195 -6.54 16.61 17.16
N GLU A 196 -6.91 17.90 17.14
CA GLU A 196 -8.24 18.39 16.75
C GLU A 196 -8.76 17.74 15.43
N TYR A 197 -7.87 17.49 14.47
CA TYR A 197 -8.19 16.96 13.15
C TYR A 197 -8.41 15.44 13.11
N ARG A 198 -8.12 14.73 14.20
CA ARG A 198 -8.39 13.29 14.33
C ARG A 198 -9.79 12.99 14.87
N ARG A 199 -10.54 14.03 15.32
CA ARG A 199 -11.91 13.87 15.80
C ARG A 199 -12.83 13.34 14.69
N GLY A 200 -13.67 12.38 15.03
CA GLY A 200 -14.62 11.78 14.09
C GLY A 200 -14.00 10.74 13.15
N ILE A 201 -12.75 10.34 13.39
CA ILE A 201 -12.10 9.23 12.71
C ILE A 201 -11.93 8.07 13.70
N GLU A 202 -12.45 6.92 13.33
CA GLU A 202 -12.31 5.67 14.05
C GLU A 202 -11.34 4.75 13.30
N LEU A 203 -10.38 4.19 14.03
CA LEU A 203 -9.45 3.20 13.52
C LEU A 203 -9.78 1.85 14.13
N ILE A 204 -10.01 0.85 13.29
CA ILE A 204 -10.12 -0.55 13.75
C ILE A 204 -8.78 -1.26 13.63
N GLU A 205 -8.63 -2.35 14.37
CA GLU A 205 -7.41 -3.16 14.32
C GLU A 205 -7.17 -3.69 12.89
N PRO A 206 -5.93 -3.57 12.34
CA PRO A 206 -5.59 -3.99 10.99
C PRO A 206 -5.92 -5.45 10.73
N GLU A 207 -5.76 -6.31 11.72
CA GLU A 207 -6.07 -7.73 11.69
C GLU A 207 -7.56 -7.98 11.45
N VAL A 208 -8.41 -7.19 12.12
CA VAL A 208 -9.87 -7.30 11.95
C VAL A 208 -10.23 -6.90 10.53
N ALA A 209 -9.76 -5.74 10.06
CA ALA A 209 -10.02 -5.28 8.69
C ALA A 209 -9.49 -6.27 7.64
N ALA A 210 -8.28 -6.78 7.82
CA ALA A 210 -7.66 -7.74 6.92
C ALA A 210 -8.43 -9.06 6.87
N SER A 211 -8.84 -9.60 8.02
CA SER A 211 -9.59 -10.86 8.09
C SER A 211 -10.94 -10.79 7.35
N GLU A 212 -11.60 -9.63 7.34
CA GLU A 212 -12.83 -9.41 6.59
C GLU A 212 -12.56 -9.26 5.09
N LEU A 213 -11.50 -8.55 4.71
CA LEU A 213 -11.25 -8.14 3.33
C LEU A 213 -10.55 -9.22 2.50
N ILE A 214 -9.63 -10.01 3.07
CA ILE A 214 -8.85 -11.03 2.35
C ILE A 214 -9.74 -12.04 1.61
N PRO A 215 -10.77 -12.66 2.22
CA PRO A 215 -11.62 -13.62 1.52
C PRO A 215 -12.35 -13.01 0.33
N TYR A 216 -12.71 -11.73 0.44
CA TYR A 216 -13.34 -10.99 -0.65
C TYR A 216 -12.34 -10.68 -1.78
N LEU A 217 -11.13 -10.22 -1.45
CA LEU A 217 -10.09 -9.94 -2.45
C LEU A 217 -9.63 -11.21 -3.18
N ARG A 218 -9.52 -12.35 -2.49
CA ARG A 218 -9.18 -13.63 -3.13
C ARG A 218 -10.22 -14.14 -4.13
N ARG A 219 -11.46 -13.67 -4.04
CA ARG A 219 -12.46 -13.93 -5.09
C ARG A 219 -12.30 -13.02 -6.31
N GLN A 220 -11.57 -11.91 -6.18
CA GLN A 220 -11.42 -10.90 -7.23
C GLN A 220 -10.02 -10.84 -7.84
N ALA A 221 -9.02 -11.40 -7.16
CA ALA A 221 -7.62 -11.32 -7.53
C ALA A 221 -6.88 -12.63 -7.34
N ASP A 222 -5.91 -12.88 -8.21
CA ASP A 222 -4.96 -13.98 -8.14
C ASP A 222 -3.89 -13.72 -7.07
N ILE A 223 -3.47 -12.46 -6.98
CA ILE A 223 -2.44 -11.99 -6.04
C ILE A 223 -3.04 -10.95 -5.09
N VAL A 224 -2.80 -11.10 -3.79
CA VAL A 224 -3.20 -10.14 -2.74
C VAL A 224 -1.96 -9.59 -2.05
N ILE A 225 -1.76 -8.29 -2.21
CA ILE A 225 -0.67 -7.51 -1.63
C ILE A 225 -1.24 -6.59 -0.54
N VAL A 226 -0.56 -6.51 0.60
CA VAL A 226 -0.81 -5.50 1.63
C VAL A 226 0.23 -4.40 1.50
N ALA A 227 -0.20 -3.16 1.25
CA ALA A 227 0.60 -1.96 1.47
C ALA A 227 0.28 -1.39 2.86
N THR A 228 1.28 -1.09 3.67
CA THR A 228 1.02 -0.62 5.04
C THR A 228 2.04 0.40 5.56
N HIS A 229 1.57 1.23 6.47
CA HIS A 229 2.41 2.06 7.33
C HIS A 229 2.71 1.39 8.70
N ALA A 230 2.67 0.06 8.77
CA ALA A 230 2.60 -0.68 10.04
C ALA A 230 3.34 -2.03 10.06
N ILE A 231 4.44 -2.23 9.30
CA ILE A 231 5.06 -3.56 9.21
C ILE A 231 5.51 -4.10 10.59
N HIS A 232 6.01 -3.26 11.50
CA HIS A 232 6.41 -3.66 12.85
C HIS A 232 5.44 -3.15 13.92
N TYR A 233 4.19 -3.56 13.79
CA TYR A 233 3.16 -3.29 14.78
C TYR A 233 2.67 -4.61 15.42
N PRO A 234 2.42 -4.66 16.74
CA PRO A 234 2.67 -3.61 17.74
C PRO A 234 4.18 -3.31 17.92
N LYS A 235 4.50 -2.12 18.46
CA LYS A 235 5.88 -1.68 18.70
C LYS A 235 6.66 -2.78 19.46
N PRO A 236 7.94 -3.06 19.13
CA PRO A 236 8.71 -4.08 19.83
C PRO A 236 8.72 -3.83 21.34
N SER A 237 8.55 -4.89 22.14
CA SER A 237 8.81 -4.82 23.58
C SER A 237 10.30 -4.51 23.83
N ASN A 238 10.64 -3.95 24.99
CA ASN A 238 12.01 -3.59 25.41
C ASN A 238 13.03 -4.75 25.33
N ASN A 239 12.57 -5.98 25.10
CA ASN A 239 13.38 -7.19 24.99
C ASN A 239 13.96 -7.44 23.59
N GLY A 240 13.86 -6.46 22.67
CA GLY A 240 14.54 -6.49 21.37
C GLY A 240 13.93 -7.41 20.29
N ASN A 241 12.90 -8.20 20.62
CA ASN A 241 12.15 -8.97 19.63
C ASN A 241 11.23 -8.06 18.81
N LYS A 242 11.63 -7.80 17.56
CA LYS A 242 10.83 -7.08 16.56
C LYS A 242 9.67 -7.96 16.12
N SER A 243 8.45 -7.66 16.57
CA SER A 243 7.26 -8.39 16.11
C SER A 243 6.83 -7.85 14.75
N ALA A 244 6.84 -8.69 13.72
CA ALA A 244 6.15 -8.38 12.47
C ALA A 244 4.64 -8.29 12.74
N SER A 245 3.95 -7.46 11.96
CA SER A 245 2.49 -7.34 11.99
C SER A 245 1.84 -8.72 11.94
N PRO A 246 0.89 -9.05 12.84
CA PRO A 246 0.16 -10.32 12.78
C PRO A 246 -0.52 -10.55 11.42
N VAL A 247 -0.86 -9.48 10.70
CA VAL A 247 -1.35 -9.53 9.32
C VAL A 247 -0.39 -10.29 8.40
N SER A 248 0.93 -10.18 8.58
CA SER A 248 1.92 -10.83 7.69
C SER A 248 1.86 -12.36 7.70
N LYS A 249 1.17 -12.95 8.69
CA LYS A 249 0.98 -14.39 8.88
C LYS A 249 -0.41 -14.88 8.47
N MET A 250 -1.28 -14.00 8.02
CA MET A 250 -2.64 -14.38 7.61
C MET A 250 -2.60 -15.14 6.28
N GLU A 251 -3.34 -16.25 6.22
CA GLU A 251 -3.54 -16.98 4.97
C GLU A 251 -4.27 -16.11 3.95
N GLY A 252 -3.91 -16.27 2.68
CA GLY A 252 -4.49 -15.47 1.61
C GLY A 252 -3.81 -14.11 1.41
N ILE A 253 -2.65 -13.84 2.02
CA ILE A 253 -1.78 -12.72 1.65
C ILE A 253 -0.51 -13.26 0.99
N ASP A 254 -0.17 -12.75 -0.19
CA ASP A 254 1.04 -13.18 -0.90
C ASP A 254 2.25 -12.30 -0.59
N LEU A 255 2.01 -11.00 -0.40
CA LEU A 255 3.07 -10.02 -0.19
C LEU A 255 2.60 -8.92 0.76
N MET A 256 3.49 -8.47 1.64
CA MET A 256 3.29 -7.31 2.50
C MET A 256 4.48 -6.35 2.33
N VAL A 257 4.17 -5.12 1.92
CA VAL A 257 5.12 -4.03 1.66
C VAL A 257 4.75 -2.79 2.48
N GLY A 258 5.74 -1.93 2.74
CA GLY A 258 5.54 -0.81 3.66
C GLY A 258 6.82 -0.34 4.35
N ASN A 259 6.64 0.50 5.36
CA ASN A 259 7.72 1.01 6.20
C ASN A 259 7.92 0.19 7.47
N SER A 260 9.11 0.29 8.06
CA SER A 260 9.38 -0.37 9.33
C SER A 260 8.78 0.35 10.54
N ALA A 261 8.40 1.63 10.39
CA ALA A 261 8.04 2.57 11.46
C ALA A 261 9.04 2.60 12.63
N GLN A 262 10.31 2.25 12.33
CA GLN A 262 11.48 2.30 13.20
C GLN A 262 12.40 3.43 12.74
N THR A 263 13.37 3.80 13.58
CA THR A 263 14.40 4.77 13.21
C THR A 263 15.23 4.26 12.02
N PRO A 264 15.82 5.14 11.17
CA PRO A 264 16.59 4.72 10.01
C PRO A 264 17.64 3.65 10.31
N ASP A 265 18.40 3.81 11.41
CA ASP A 265 19.44 2.86 11.86
C ASP A 265 18.90 1.47 12.20
N GLU A 266 17.65 1.39 12.65
CA GLU A 266 16.97 0.14 12.99
C GLU A 266 16.30 -0.50 11.77
N ALA A 267 15.86 0.31 10.79
CA ALA A 267 15.26 -0.13 9.54
C ALA A 267 16.26 -0.87 8.63
N TYR A 268 17.54 -0.45 8.63
CA TYR A 268 18.63 -1.13 7.91
C TYR A 268 18.94 -2.53 8.46
N ARG A 269 18.56 -2.82 9.72
CA ARG A 269 18.92 -4.05 10.44
C ARG A 269 17.83 -5.12 10.43
N VAL A 270 16.72 -4.92 9.73
CA VAL A 270 15.63 -5.91 9.72
C VAL A 270 15.85 -6.94 8.62
N THR A 271 16.12 -8.16 9.03
CA THR A 271 16.12 -9.35 8.17
C THR A 271 14.68 -9.77 7.85
N GLU A 272 14.42 -10.21 6.62
CA GLU A 272 13.12 -10.80 6.22
C GLU A 272 12.82 -12.01 7.11
N THR A 273 11.90 -11.88 8.08
CA THR A 273 11.57 -12.97 9.02
C THR A 273 10.41 -13.86 8.54
N SER A 274 9.72 -13.48 7.45
CA SER A 274 8.73 -14.31 6.75
C SER A 274 8.78 -14.08 5.23
N ALA A 275 8.40 -15.08 4.44
CA ALA A 275 8.43 -15.01 2.96
C ALA A 275 7.58 -13.86 2.39
N SER A 276 6.45 -13.57 3.05
CA SER A 276 5.51 -12.49 2.72
C SER A 276 6.02 -11.09 3.07
N LEU A 277 6.96 -10.95 4.02
CA LEU A 277 7.36 -9.67 4.56
C LEU A 277 8.50 -9.04 3.76
N ASN A 278 8.25 -7.87 3.17
CA ASN A 278 9.26 -7.16 2.39
C ASN A 278 9.28 -5.68 2.77
N ILE A 279 10.32 -5.31 3.51
CA ILE A 279 10.45 -4.00 4.14
C ILE A 279 11.26 -3.05 3.25
N SER A 280 10.80 -1.81 3.13
CA SER A 280 11.68 -0.70 2.73
C SER A 280 12.21 0.01 3.97
N ALA A 281 13.52 0.30 3.99
CA ALA A 281 14.05 1.28 4.92
C ALA A 281 13.76 2.70 4.40
N CYS A 282 13.56 3.64 5.31
CA CYS A 282 13.69 5.07 5.00
C CYS A 282 15.17 5.48 5.19
N CYS A 283 15.73 6.52 4.57
CA CYS A 283 15.52 7.14 3.26
C CYS A 283 16.96 7.53 2.85
N PRO A 284 17.41 7.27 1.61
CA PRO A 284 16.68 7.23 0.36
C PRO A 284 16.84 5.86 -0.30
N SER A 285 15.94 4.94 0.04
CA SER A 285 16.00 3.59 -0.48
C SER A 285 14.73 3.18 -1.19
N ILE A 286 14.87 2.30 -2.17
CA ILE A 286 13.77 1.63 -2.85
C ILE A 286 13.94 0.14 -2.62
N ARG A 287 12.91 -0.55 -2.13
CA ARG A 287 12.90 -2.01 -2.09
C ARG A 287 12.35 -2.51 -3.43
N ARG A 288 13.18 -3.24 -4.19
CA ARG A 288 12.78 -3.95 -5.40
C ARG A 288 12.55 -5.43 -5.05
N ILE A 289 11.39 -5.95 -5.43
CA ILE A 289 11.01 -7.35 -5.25
C ILE A 289 10.59 -7.87 -6.61
N ASP A 290 11.28 -8.88 -7.12
CA ASP A 290 10.91 -9.54 -8.38
C ASP A 290 10.21 -10.87 -8.07
N LEU A 291 9.10 -11.09 -8.75
CA LEU A 291 8.18 -12.20 -8.54
C LEU A 291 7.88 -12.88 -9.86
N GLU A 292 7.71 -14.19 -9.83
CA GLU A 292 7.17 -14.99 -10.93
C GLU A 292 5.85 -15.62 -10.48
N PHE A 293 4.79 -15.40 -11.25
CA PHE A 293 3.51 -16.07 -11.06
C PHE A 293 3.29 -17.07 -12.19
N ARG A 294 2.91 -18.31 -11.84
CA ARG A 294 2.47 -19.32 -12.81
C ARG A 294 1.49 -20.28 -12.16
N ASN A 295 0.34 -20.50 -12.80
CA ASN A 295 -0.64 -21.51 -12.39
C ASN A 295 -1.08 -21.42 -10.92
N GLY A 296 -1.26 -20.20 -10.40
CA GLY A 296 -1.68 -19.97 -9.02
C GLY A 296 -0.54 -19.94 -8.00
N GLU A 297 0.69 -20.24 -8.41
CA GLU A 297 1.87 -20.16 -7.56
C GLU A 297 2.60 -18.82 -7.79
N LEU A 298 2.83 -18.07 -6.72
CA LEU A 298 3.66 -16.88 -6.71
C LEU A 298 4.99 -17.19 -6.02
N LYS A 299 6.10 -16.98 -6.74
CA LYS A 299 7.45 -17.19 -6.25
C LYS A 299 8.23 -15.89 -6.24
N LYS A 300 8.85 -15.57 -5.11
CA LYS A 300 9.85 -14.51 -5.02
C LYS A 300 11.18 -14.98 -5.62
N THR A 301 11.63 -14.34 -6.68
CA THR A 301 12.89 -14.68 -7.37
C THR A 301 14.04 -13.79 -6.93
N ASN A 302 13.74 -12.55 -6.51
CA ASN A 302 14.74 -11.60 -6.02
C ASN A 302 14.12 -10.60 -5.05
N SER A 303 14.93 -10.05 -4.14
CA SER A 303 14.54 -9.01 -3.18
C SER A 303 15.78 -8.22 -2.78
N VAL A 304 15.83 -6.94 -3.18
CA VAL A 304 17.00 -6.08 -2.97
C VAL A 304 16.59 -4.70 -2.49
N GLN A 305 17.32 -4.15 -1.52
CA GLN A 305 17.20 -2.75 -1.15
C GLN A 305 18.24 -1.93 -1.92
N ILE A 306 17.79 -0.96 -2.69
CA ILE A 306 18.65 -0.08 -3.48
C ILE A 306 18.76 1.25 -2.73
N ASN A 307 19.97 1.63 -2.33
CA ASN A 307 20.23 2.90 -1.63
C ASN A 307 20.70 3.97 -2.64
N LEU A 308 20.00 5.11 -2.71
CA LEU A 308 20.25 6.19 -3.67
C LEU A 308 21.40 7.14 -3.24
N ILE A 309 21.86 7.06 -1.99
CA ILE A 309 22.90 7.96 -1.44
C ILE A 309 24.32 7.42 -1.58
N SER A 310 24.57 6.18 -2.04
CA SER A 310 25.91 5.58 -1.97
C SER A 310 27.01 6.34 -2.74
N LYS A 311 27.66 7.28 -2.06
CA LYS A 311 29.10 7.33 -1.89
C LYS A 311 29.41 7.09 -0.40
N ILE A 312 30.40 6.22 -0.18
CA ILE A 312 31.09 5.84 1.08
C ILE A 312 30.51 4.59 1.78
N ASP A 313 30.81 3.42 1.21
CA ASP A 313 31.68 2.43 1.88
C ASP A 313 32.51 1.71 0.79
N PRO A 314 33.85 1.87 0.75
CA PRO A 314 34.69 1.17 -0.23
C PRO A 314 34.83 -0.34 0.02
N GLU A 315 34.32 -0.90 1.12
CA GLU A 315 34.57 -2.31 1.45
C GLU A 315 33.57 -3.33 0.88
N HIS A 316 32.41 -2.91 0.38
CA HIS A 316 31.36 -3.84 -0.06
C HIS A 316 30.90 -3.53 -1.49
N GLY A 317 31.66 -4.06 -2.44
CA GLY A 317 31.40 -3.98 -3.89
C GLY A 317 30.12 -4.73 -4.31
N TYR A 318 29.52 -4.22 -5.39
CA TYR A 318 28.40 -4.84 -6.10
C TYR A 318 28.76 -6.21 -6.70
#